data_AF-A0A7W4BB25-F1
#
_entry.id   AF-A0A7W4BB25-F1
#
_cell.length_a   1.000
_cell.length_b   1.000
_cell.length_c   1.000
_cell.angle_alpha   90.00
_cell.angle_beta   90.00
_cell.angle_gamma   90.00
#
_symmetry.space_group_name_H-M   'P 1'
#
loop_
_entity.id
_entity.type
_entity.pdbx_description
1 polymer ?
#
loop_
_entity_poly.entity_id
_entity_poly.type
_entity_poly.pdbx_seq_one_letter_code
_entity_poly.pdbx_strand_id
1 'polypeptide(L)'
;MLKIILLGYAHGLISSRRIAKACEHNILFMSVSGDIQPHYTSIAGFVAKMHEQIEPLFTQVLMICDEEDLIGRNMFAIDGCKLKSNAS
;
A
#
# COMPACT_ATOMS: atom_id res chain seq x y z
N MET A 1 -10.80 -1.95 -4.14
CA MET A 1 -9.76 -2.67 -3.36
C MET A 1 -8.47 -1.87 -3.25
N LEU A 2 -7.94 -1.25 -4.32
CA LEU A 2 -6.75 -0.39 -4.23
C LEU A 2 -6.85 0.71 -3.16
N LYS A 3 -7.96 1.46 -3.09
CA LYS A 3 -8.20 2.53 -2.11
C LYS A 3 -8.00 2.10 -0.64
N ILE A 4 -8.51 0.92 -0.25
CA ILE A 4 -8.36 0.41 1.12
C ILE A 4 -6.93 -0.08 1.40
N ILE A 5 -6.19 -0.50 0.38
CA ILE A 5 -4.78 -0.92 0.51
C ILE A 5 -3.89 0.30 0.69
N LEU A 6 -4.06 1.33 -0.14
CA LEU A 6 -3.31 2.58 -0.01
C LEU A 6 -3.57 3.25 1.35
N LEU A 7 -4.84 3.31 1.78
CA LEU A 7 -5.20 3.78 3.12
C LEU A 7 -4.56 2.90 4.21
N GLY A 8 -4.60 1.58 4.04
CA GLY A 8 -3.92 0.62 4.91
C GLY A 8 -2.44 0.96 5.10
N TYR A 9 -1.70 1.11 4.02
CA TYR A 9 -0.27 1.39 4.05
C TYR A 9 0.05 2.77 4.63
N ALA A 10 -0.74 3.79 4.29
CA ALA A 10 -0.60 5.13 4.89
C ALA A 10 -0.78 5.11 6.41
N HIS A 11 -1.60 4.19 6.94
CA HIS A 11 -1.79 3.98 8.38
C HIS A 11 -0.91 2.86 8.98
N GLY A 12 0.10 2.37 8.25
CA GLY A 12 1.02 1.32 8.74
C GLY A 12 0.40 -0.09 8.84
N LEU A 13 -0.75 -0.33 8.21
CA LEU A 13 -1.41 -1.63 8.13
C LEU A 13 -0.92 -2.40 6.91
N ILE A 14 0.19 -3.13 7.05
CA ILE A 14 0.80 -3.89 5.94
C ILE A 14 0.13 -5.27 5.75
N SER A 15 -0.44 -5.85 6.81
CA SER A 15 -1.06 -7.18 6.76
C SER A 15 -2.45 -7.14 6.13
N SER A 16 -2.71 -8.00 5.14
CA SER A 16 -4.04 -8.18 4.54
C SER A 16 -5.13 -8.52 5.57
N ARG A 17 -4.78 -9.26 6.63
CA ARG A 17 -5.71 -9.56 7.74
C ARG A 17 -6.04 -8.32 8.56
N ARG A 18 -5.06 -7.44 8.80
CA ARG A 18 -5.28 -6.18 9.51
C ARG A 18 -6.14 -5.23 8.69
N ILE A 19 -5.93 -5.18 7.38
CA ILE A 19 -6.77 -4.38 6.46
C ILE A 19 -8.21 -4.94 6.44
N ALA A 20 -8.40 -6.26 6.32
CA ALA A 20 -9.73 -6.88 6.37
C ALA A 20 -10.46 -6.54 7.68
N LYS A 21 -9.79 -6.70 8.83
CA LYS A 21 -10.34 -6.34 10.14
C LYS A 21 -10.67 -4.84 10.26
N ALA A 22 -9.88 -3.98 9.61
CA ALA A 22 -10.16 -2.54 9.56
C ALA A 22 -11.42 -2.25 8.76
N CYS A 23 -11.68 -2.94 7.65
CA CYS A 23 -12.94 -2.82 6.90
C CYS A 23 -14.19 -3.24 7.71
N GLU A 24 -14.03 -4.02 8.78
CA GLU A 24 -15.13 -4.42 9.68
C GLU A 24 -15.36 -3.43 10.83
N HIS A 25 -14.30 -2.79 11.36
CA HIS A 25 -14.36 -2.07 12.64
C HIS A 25 -13.95 -0.60 12.58
N ASN A 26 -13.30 -0.16 11.50
CA ASN A 26 -12.80 1.21 11.38
C ASN A 26 -13.64 2.00 10.38
N ILE A 27 -14.29 3.06 10.86
CA ILE A 27 -15.22 3.87 10.06
C ILE A 27 -14.59 4.48 8.80
N LEU A 28 -13.29 4.80 8.82
CA LEU A 28 -12.58 5.28 7.62
C LEU A 28 -12.45 4.15 6.59
N PHE A 29 -12.16 2.94 7.03
CA PHE A 29 -12.06 1.81 6.12
C PHE A 29 -13.44 1.35 5.63
N MET A 30 -14.48 1.46 6.45
CA MET A 30 -15.87 1.19 6.06
C MET A 30 -16.35 2.20 5.01
N SER A 31 -16.10 3.50 5.22
CA SER A 31 -16.48 4.53 4.25
C SER A 31 -15.71 4.39 2.94
N VAL A 32 -14.39 4.16 3.02
CA VAL A 32 -13.54 3.97 1.84
C VAL A 32 -13.84 2.65 1.16
N SER A 33 -14.20 1.56 1.85
CA SER A 33 -14.59 0.31 1.20
C SER A 33 -15.98 0.37 0.59
N GLY A 34 -16.84 1.28 1.04
CA GLY A 34 -18.27 1.32 0.69
C GLY A 34 -19.06 0.25 1.44
N ASP A 35 -18.72 0.04 2.72
CA ASP A 35 -19.25 -1.00 3.62
C ASP A 35 -18.98 -2.44 3.16
N ILE A 36 -18.12 -2.62 2.15
CA ILE A 36 -17.65 -3.94 1.72
C ILE A 36 -16.59 -4.44 2.71
N GLN A 37 -16.76 -5.69 3.17
CA GLN A 37 -15.85 -6.38 4.07
C GLN A 37 -15.13 -7.53 3.33
N PRO A 38 -14.08 -7.23 2.53
CA PRO A 38 -13.42 -8.25 1.75
C PRO A 38 -12.61 -9.19 2.65
N HIS A 39 -12.71 -10.50 2.38
CA HIS A 39 -11.89 -11.49 3.06
C HIS A 39 -10.39 -11.24 2.78
N TYR A 40 -9.53 -11.51 3.78
CA TYR A 40 -8.10 -11.21 3.70
C TYR A 40 -7.38 -11.90 2.52
N THR A 41 -7.89 -13.05 2.05
CA THR A 41 -7.34 -13.75 0.87
C THR A 41 -7.62 -13.00 -0.42
N SER A 42 -8.76 -12.33 -0.55
CA SER A 42 -9.09 -11.49 -1.71
C SER A 42 -8.18 -10.27 -1.77
N ILE A 43 -7.90 -9.65 -0.62
CA ILE A 43 -6.95 -8.55 -0.49
C ILE A 43 -5.54 -9.02 -0.90
N ALA A 44 -5.08 -10.13 -0.33
CA ALA A 44 -3.76 -10.68 -0.65
C ALA A 44 -3.62 -11.06 -2.14
N GLY A 45 -4.65 -11.69 -2.71
CA GLY A 45 -4.68 -12.06 -4.12
C GLY A 45 -4.67 -10.85 -5.06
N PHE A 46 -5.33 -9.75 -4.66
CA PHE A 46 -5.29 -8.50 -5.41
C PHE A 46 -3.91 -7.86 -5.36
N VAL A 47 -3.30 -7.74 -4.17
CA VAL A 47 -1.94 -7.18 -4.02
C VAL A 47 -0.92 -7.98 -4.85
N ALA A 48 -1.00 -9.32 -4.83
CA ALA A 48 -0.09 -10.17 -5.60
C ALA A 48 -0.18 -9.96 -7.12
N LYS A 49 -1.37 -9.61 -7.63
CA LYS A 49 -1.61 -9.38 -9.06
C LYS A 49 -1.34 -7.95 -9.52
N MET A 50 -1.13 -7.02 -8.59
CA MET A 50 -1.08 -5.58 -8.88
C MET A 50 0.29 -5.04 -9.27
N HIS A 51 1.33 -5.87 -9.34
CA HIS A 51 2.72 -5.42 -9.51
C HIS A 51 2.92 -4.56 -10.78
N GLU A 52 2.29 -4.92 -11.91
CA GLU A 52 2.41 -4.14 -13.15
C GLU A 52 1.68 -2.79 -13.09
N GLN A 53 0.58 -2.70 -12.32
CA GLN A 53 -0.21 -1.48 -12.25
C GLN A 53 0.25 -0.54 -11.13
N ILE A 54 0.87 -1.08 -10.07
CA ILE A 54 1.32 -0.27 -8.93
C ILE A 54 2.59 0.51 -9.26
N GLU A 55 3.47 -0.02 -10.10
CA GLU A 55 4.70 0.65 -10.53
C GLU A 55 4.45 2.02 -11.20
N PRO A 56 3.64 2.14 -12.26
CA PRO A 56 3.37 3.42 -12.88
C PRO A 56 2.60 4.37 -11.94
N LEU A 57 1.68 3.84 -11.13
CA LEU A 57 0.93 4.66 -10.17
C LEU A 57 1.83 5.23 -9.07
N PHE A 58 2.71 4.41 -8.50
CA PHE A 58 3.63 4.85 -7.46
C PHE A 58 4.64 5.86 -8.02
N THR A 59 5.07 5.67 -9.26
CA THR A 59 5.89 6.66 -9.98
C THR A 59 5.20 8.02 -10.06
N GLN A 60 3.90 8.05 -10.40
CA GLN A 60 3.12 9.30 -10.42
C GLN A 60 3.05 9.96 -9.04
N VAL A 61 2.87 9.18 -7.97
CA VAL A 61 2.89 9.71 -6.59
C VAL A 61 4.24 10.36 -6.29
N LEU A 62 5.35 9.72 -6.65
CA LEU A 62 6.68 10.29 -6.46
C LEU A 62 6.90 11.58 -7.25
N MET A 63 6.42 11.64 -8.51
CA MET A 63 6.55 12.87 -9.31
C MET A 63 5.77 14.03 -8.68
N ILE A 64 4.54 13.78 -8.21
CA ILE A 64 3.76 14.81 -7.50
C ILE A 64 4.48 15.26 -6.23
N CYS A 65 5.04 14.33 -5.45
CA CYS A 65 5.79 14.69 -4.25
C CYS A 65 7.08 15.48 -4.56
N ASP A 66 7.75 15.26 -5.69
CA ASP A 66 8.90 16.08 -6.12
C ASP A 66 8.46 17.48 -6.61
N GLU A 67 7.34 17.57 -7.33
CA GLU A 67 6.74 18.86 -7.74
C GLU A 67 6.36 19.73 -6.55
N GLU A 68 5.87 19.11 -5.47
CA GLU A 68 5.48 19.78 -4.22
C GLU A 68 6.65 19.95 -3.22
N ASP A 69 7.89 19.65 -3.62
CA ASP A 69 9.11 19.75 -2.80
C ASP A 69 9.05 18.93 -1.49
N LEU A 70 8.29 17.83 -1.50
CA LEU A 70 8.12 16.90 -0.37
C LEU A 70 9.19 15.80 -0.36
N ILE A 71 9.95 15.67 -1.44
CA ILE A 71 11.04 14.70 -1.58
C ILE A 71 12.37 15.38 -1.30
N GLY A 72 13.03 14.96 -0.22
CA GLY A 72 14.39 15.40 0.07
C GLY A 72 15.38 14.91 -0.98
N ARG A 73 15.78 15.79 -1.90
CA ARG A 73 16.73 15.51 -3.01
C ARG A 73 18.13 15.06 -2.57
N ASN A 74 18.40 15.05 -1.25
CA ASN A 74 19.70 14.79 -0.67
C ASN A 74 19.89 13.34 -0.16
N MET A 75 18.81 12.62 0.20
CA MET A 75 18.91 11.24 0.71
C MET A 75 17.57 10.50 0.67
N PHE A 76 17.48 9.42 -0.12
CA PHE A 76 16.37 8.47 -0.08
C PHE A 76 16.79 7.21 0.69
N ALA A 77 16.15 6.96 1.84
CA ALA A 77 16.27 5.69 2.54
C ALA A 77 15.18 4.73 2.07
N ILE A 78 15.56 3.65 1.38
CA ILE A 78 14.63 2.59 0.95
C ILE A 78 14.62 1.51 2.03
N ASP A 79 13.85 1.72 3.10
CA ASP A 79 13.67 0.74 4.18
C ASP A 79 12.65 -0.35 3.77
N GLY A 80 13.06 -1.16 2.80
CA GLY A 80 12.22 -2.22 2.24
C GLY A 80 12.94 -3.12 1.25
N CYS A 81 14.21 -2.86 0.95
CA CYS A 81 14.97 -3.74 0.08
C CYS A 81 15.24 -5.07 0.80
N LYS A 82 14.44 -6.10 0.51
CA LYS A 82 14.89 -7.48 0.66
C LYS A 82 15.96 -7.72 -0.41
N LEU A 83 17.16 -7.18 -0.19
CA LEU A 83 18.36 -7.60 -0.89
C LEU A 83 18.42 -9.12 -0.74
N LYS A 84 18.37 -9.84 -1.85
CA LYS A 84 18.57 -11.29 -1.84
C LYS A 84 19.97 -11.52 -1.29
N SER A 85 20.05 -11.91 -0.02
CA SER A 85 21.28 -12.44 0.55
C SER A 85 21.57 -13.73 -0.19
N ASN A 86 22.51 -13.68 -1.14
CA ASN A 86 23.12 -14.88 -1.67
C ASN A 86 24.04 -15.43 -0.58
N ALA A 87 23.53 -16.34 0.24
CA ALA A 87 24.34 -17.18 1.09
C ALA A 87 24.46 -18.52 0.36
N SER A 88 25.57 -18.65 -0.37
CA SER A 88 26.04 -19.81 -1.15
C SER A 88 25.20 -20.27 -2.34
#